data_AF-A0A851GE31-F1
#
_entry.id   AF-A0A851GE31-F1
#
_cell.length_a   1.000
_cell.length_b   1.000
_cell.length_c   1.000
_cell.angle_alpha   90.00
_cell.angle_beta   90.00
_cell.angle_gamma   90.00
#
_symmetry.space_group_name_H-M   'P 1'
#
loop_
_entity.id
_entity.type
_entity.pdbx_description
1 polymer ?
#
loop_
_entity_poly.entity_id
_entity_poly.type
_entity_poly.pdbx_seq_one_letter_code
_entity_poly.pdbx_strand_id
1 'polypeptide(L)'
;MKTTPLLQIAAISATSVLTSHASLTWTGAGNGVSLYAENNWLDDNGVVPPANSINGGSDVTAVTGGLIEINAGAGEPSNFSPGFQVGTGNSLTIGGGKTLASGSNAEVVGGGAGTTLTVNGGATLNVGNVSNFETITVNGAAIDLLNVSGATNVNLTGATGNVASMTIDTGTITFSNGNPTFTSLTLSNSSAIFTGSAGFTSSELFPSQISLTNGSSWLSQFVSNNTILFVDGSSSIELKGSGDPINSQTNQSSVNLASGAQLIFRNTNELDDQLNDSGTGDIWVNGVRVTALNKDTLLSTADNLTYTAIPEPSSTSLLGLAGLALILRRRK
;
A
#
# COMPACT_ATOMS: atom_id res chain seq x y z
N MET A 1 65.62 -35.60 21.28
CA MET A 1 64.45 -34.95 21.90
C MET A 1 64.82 -33.55 22.34
N LYS A 2 64.40 -32.53 21.59
CA LYS A 2 64.34 -31.13 22.03
C LYS A 2 63.26 -30.44 21.19
N THR A 3 62.39 -29.74 21.89
CA THR A 3 61.07 -29.24 21.50
C THR A 3 61.13 -28.01 20.58
N THR A 4 60.25 -27.99 19.60
CA THR A 4 59.89 -26.86 18.72
C THR A 4 59.22 -25.73 19.51
N PRO A 5 59.45 -24.45 19.16
CA PRO A 5 58.46 -23.41 19.37
C PRO A 5 57.79 -23.03 18.04
N LEU A 6 56.46 -23.10 18.05
CA LEU A 6 55.57 -22.54 17.03
C LEU A 6 55.84 -21.04 16.87
N LEU A 7 56.24 -20.63 15.67
CA LEU A 7 56.21 -19.21 15.31
C LEU A 7 54.85 -18.89 14.70
N GLN A 8 54.08 -18.08 15.43
CA GLN A 8 52.85 -17.44 15.01
C GLN A 8 53.04 -16.69 13.69
N ILE A 9 52.31 -17.08 12.65
CA ILE A 9 51.93 -16.17 11.57
C ILE A 9 50.50 -15.75 11.87
N ALA A 10 50.35 -14.59 12.50
CA ALA A 10 49.07 -13.95 12.72
C ALA A 10 48.51 -13.50 11.37
N ALA A 11 47.27 -13.91 11.11
CA ALA A 11 46.47 -13.49 9.98
C ALA A 11 46.31 -11.97 9.97
N ILE A 12 46.70 -11.32 8.87
CA ILE A 12 46.12 -10.05 8.45
C ILE A 12 45.18 -10.37 7.30
N SER A 13 44.01 -10.90 7.65
CA SER A 13 42.85 -10.82 6.79
C SER A 13 42.27 -9.42 7.00
N ALA A 14 42.78 -8.42 6.29
CA ALA A 14 42.04 -7.19 6.11
C ALA A 14 40.81 -7.53 5.25
N THR A 15 39.73 -7.96 5.91
CA THR A 15 38.39 -7.81 5.36
C THR A 15 38.18 -6.32 5.17
N SER A 16 38.52 -5.83 3.99
CA SER A 16 37.93 -4.60 3.47
C SER A 16 36.43 -4.82 3.56
N VAL A 17 35.77 -4.12 4.48
CA VAL A 17 34.34 -3.93 4.42
C VAL A 17 34.12 -3.15 3.13
N LEU A 18 33.85 -3.87 2.03
CA LEU A 18 33.31 -3.26 0.83
C LEU A 18 31.92 -2.79 1.22
N THR A 19 31.82 -1.58 1.77
CA THR A 19 30.58 -0.85 1.77
C THR A 19 30.22 -0.73 0.29
N SER A 20 29.13 -1.37 -0.15
CA SER A 20 28.67 -1.15 -1.52
C SER A 20 28.36 0.34 -1.62
N HIS A 21 29.23 1.08 -2.29
CA HIS A 21 28.98 2.48 -2.57
C HIS A 21 27.71 2.56 -3.40
N ALA A 22 26.89 3.57 -3.14
CA ALA A 22 25.83 3.91 -4.07
C ALA A 22 26.45 4.15 -5.44
N SER A 23 25.82 3.57 -6.46
CA SER A 23 26.29 3.63 -7.83
C SER A 23 26.06 5.02 -8.45
N LEU A 24 25.18 5.84 -7.86
CA LEU A 24 25.05 7.28 -8.09
C LEU A 24 24.64 7.97 -6.77
N THR A 25 25.33 9.05 -6.38
CA THR A 25 25.00 9.85 -5.18
C THR A 25 24.78 11.31 -5.54
N TRP A 26 23.64 11.86 -5.12
CA TRP A 26 23.37 13.29 -5.19
C TRP A 26 24.25 14.06 -4.20
N THR A 27 25.03 15.01 -4.73
CA THR A 27 25.87 15.92 -3.93
C THR A 27 25.30 17.33 -3.86
N GLY A 28 24.45 17.70 -4.82
CA GLY A 28 23.69 18.94 -4.86
C GLY A 28 24.52 20.22 -4.98
N ALA A 29 23.89 21.27 -5.52
CA ALA A 29 24.40 22.64 -5.56
C ALA A 29 23.43 23.66 -4.94
N GLY A 30 22.44 23.21 -4.15
CA GLY A 30 21.41 24.05 -3.55
C GLY A 30 19.97 23.66 -3.95
N ASN A 31 18.99 24.43 -3.48
CA ASN A 31 17.55 24.19 -3.72
C ASN A 31 17.15 24.52 -5.15
N GLY A 32 16.21 23.76 -5.73
CA GLY A 32 15.64 24.06 -7.06
C GLY A 32 16.54 23.66 -8.23
N VAL A 33 17.62 22.94 -7.96
CA VAL A 33 18.53 22.43 -8.99
C VAL A 33 17.90 21.18 -9.64
N SER A 34 18.04 21.07 -10.96
CA SER A 34 17.51 19.94 -11.71
C SER A 34 18.26 18.64 -11.38
N LEU A 35 17.54 17.52 -11.29
CA LEU A 35 18.13 16.18 -11.17
C LEU A 35 18.99 15.82 -12.39
N TYR A 36 18.78 16.45 -13.55
CA TYR A 36 19.50 16.14 -14.78
C TYR A 36 20.79 16.95 -14.96
N ALA A 37 21.18 17.73 -13.94
CA ALA A 37 22.46 18.42 -13.96
C ALA A 37 23.53 17.49 -13.36
N GLU A 38 24.33 16.86 -14.22
CA GLU A 38 25.28 15.80 -13.85
C GLU A 38 26.33 16.26 -12.85
N ASN A 39 26.66 17.55 -12.84
CA ASN A 39 27.58 18.15 -11.87
C ASN A 39 27.11 18.06 -10.41
N ASN A 40 25.86 17.68 -10.17
CA ASN A 40 25.30 17.45 -8.84
C ASN A 40 25.28 15.97 -8.45
N TRP A 41 25.90 15.12 -9.25
CA TRP A 41 26.01 13.69 -9.02
C TRP A 41 27.47 13.26 -8.98
N LEU A 42 27.73 12.26 -8.16
CA LEU A 42 28.96 11.48 -8.22
C LEU A 42 28.61 10.02 -8.50
N ASP A 43 29.44 9.36 -9.30
CA ASP A 43 29.40 7.91 -9.51
C ASP A 43 30.08 7.15 -8.36
N ASP A 44 30.18 5.83 -8.50
CA ASP A 44 30.82 4.92 -7.55
C ASP A 44 32.33 5.19 -7.36
N ASN A 45 32.95 5.97 -8.25
CA ASN A 45 34.34 6.40 -8.15
C ASN A 45 34.49 7.82 -7.59
N GLY A 46 33.38 8.47 -7.21
CA GLY A 46 33.39 9.84 -6.71
C GLY A 46 33.63 10.87 -7.82
N VAL A 47 33.32 10.55 -9.08
CA VAL A 47 33.52 11.41 -10.25
C VAL A 47 32.16 11.84 -10.80
N VAL A 48 32.10 13.05 -11.38
CA VAL A 48 30.91 13.53 -12.09
C VAL A 48 30.62 12.58 -13.27
N PRO A 49 29.41 12.01 -13.37
CA PRO A 49 29.03 11.14 -14.48
C PRO A 49 29.24 11.80 -15.85
N PRO A 50 29.51 11.03 -16.91
CA PRO A 50 29.57 11.57 -18.26
C PRO A 50 28.31 12.35 -18.65
N ALA A 51 28.47 13.33 -19.54
CA ALA A 51 27.32 14.08 -20.07
C ALA A 51 26.29 13.13 -20.67
N ASN A 52 25.01 13.40 -20.42
CA ASN A 52 23.85 12.60 -20.82
C ASN A 52 23.66 11.28 -20.06
N SER A 53 24.39 11.04 -18.97
CA SER A 53 24.14 9.86 -18.12
C SER A 53 22.88 9.98 -17.26
N ILE A 54 22.37 11.20 -17.02
CA ILE A 54 21.20 11.45 -16.17
C ILE A 54 20.28 12.42 -16.91
N ASN A 55 19.32 11.88 -17.66
CA ASN A 55 18.47 12.66 -18.57
C ASN A 55 16.98 12.46 -18.30
N GLY A 56 16.19 13.51 -18.52
CA GLY A 56 14.74 13.45 -18.39
C GLY A 56 14.11 12.52 -19.42
N GLY A 57 13.22 11.64 -18.96
CA GLY A 57 12.49 10.71 -19.83
C GLY A 57 13.31 9.53 -20.35
N SER A 58 14.51 9.31 -19.82
CA SER A 58 15.30 8.10 -20.04
C SER A 58 15.65 7.46 -18.71
N ASP A 59 15.84 6.14 -18.71
CA ASP A 59 16.28 5.40 -17.53
C ASP A 59 17.59 5.98 -16.99
N VAL A 60 17.54 6.46 -15.75
CA VAL A 60 18.73 6.71 -14.96
C VAL A 60 19.22 5.36 -14.49
N THR A 61 20.18 4.81 -15.23
CA THR A 61 20.91 3.61 -14.85
C THR A 61 22.21 4.02 -14.20
N ALA A 62 22.48 3.49 -13.02
CA ALA A 62 23.84 3.61 -12.51
C ALA A 62 24.78 2.70 -13.31
N VAL A 63 26.02 3.14 -13.52
CA VAL A 63 26.98 2.49 -14.44
C VAL A 63 27.22 1.02 -14.11
N THR A 64 27.15 0.66 -12.83
CA THR A 64 27.34 -0.70 -12.31
C THR A 64 26.04 -1.43 -11.93
N GLY A 65 24.89 -0.76 -12.06
CA GLY A 65 23.64 -1.20 -11.44
C GLY A 65 23.70 -1.13 -9.91
N GLY A 66 22.59 -0.78 -9.26
CA GLY A 66 22.52 -0.86 -7.80
C GLY A 66 21.64 0.18 -7.16
N LEU A 67 22.25 1.26 -6.69
CA LEU A 67 21.62 2.24 -5.80
C LEU A 67 21.90 3.67 -6.24
N ILE A 68 20.81 4.43 -6.38
CA ILE A 68 20.77 5.87 -6.61
C ILE A 68 20.37 6.52 -5.27
N GLU A 69 21.21 7.39 -4.72
CA GLU A 69 20.97 8.01 -3.41
C GLU A 69 20.76 9.51 -3.50
N ILE A 70 19.69 9.97 -2.84
CA ILE A 70 19.42 11.37 -2.51
C ILE A 70 19.37 11.46 -0.98
N ASN A 71 20.53 11.34 -0.34
CA ASN A 71 20.67 11.29 1.13
C ASN A 71 21.69 12.30 1.69
N ALA A 72 22.49 12.94 0.84
CA ALA A 72 23.59 13.81 1.22
C ALA A 72 23.54 15.12 0.41
N GLY A 73 24.54 15.98 0.61
CA GLY A 73 24.68 17.20 -0.18
C GLY A 73 23.88 18.40 0.32
N ALA A 74 24.10 19.54 -0.32
CA ALA A 74 23.37 20.77 -0.06
C ALA A 74 22.14 20.89 -0.96
N GLY A 75 21.00 21.21 -0.35
CA GLY A 75 19.74 21.51 -1.02
C GLY A 75 18.82 20.32 -1.30
N GLU A 76 17.70 20.65 -1.94
CA GLU A 76 16.60 19.73 -2.28
C GLU A 76 16.35 19.75 -3.80
N PRO A 77 16.47 18.62 -4.50
CA PRO A 77 16.09 18.54 -5.90
C PRO A 77 14.57 18.70 -6.03
N SER A 78 14.13 19.81 -6.64
CA SER A 78 12.71 20.19 -6.68
C SER A 78 12.14 20.51 -8.07
N ASN A 79 12.87 20.23 -9.14
CA ASN A 79 12.46 20.57 -10.51
C ASN A 79 12.99 19.58 -11.55
N PHE A 80 12.31 18.44 -11.66
CA PHE A 80 12.57 17.45 -12.70
C PHE A 80 11.31 17.25 -13.55
N SER A 81 11.48 17.29 -14.87
CA SER A 81 10.44 17.09 -15.87
C SER A 81 11.08 16.44 -17.09
N PRO A 82 10.43 15.45 -17.74
CA PRO A 82 9.06 14.98 -17.52
C PRO A 82 8.86 14.06 -16.31
N GLY A 83 9.93 13.49 -15.76
CA GLY A 83 9.86 12.53 -14.65
C GLY A 83 11.21 11.84 -14.41
N PHE A 84 11.39 11.24 -13.25
CA PHE A 84 12.63 10.56 -12.87
C PHE A 84 12.46 9.05 -13.05
N GLN A 85 13.10 8.49 -14.07
CA GLN A 85 13.03 7.06 -14.37
C GLN A 85 14.25 6.36 -13.77
N VAL A 86 14.02 5.31 -12.98
CA VAL A 86 15.05 4.46 -12.37
C VAL A 86 15.10 3.21 -13.23
N GLY A 87 16.21 2.98 -13.94
CA GLY A 87 16.31 1.85 -14.86
C GLY A 87 16.21 0.49 -14.16
N THR A 88 15.82 -0.55 -14.90
CA THR A 88 15.62 -1.91 -14.37
C THR A 88 16.81 -2.39 -13.53
N GLY A 89 16.51 -2.94 -12.35
CA GLY A 89 17.51 -3.47 -11.41
C GLY A 89 18.24 -2.42 -10.58
N ASN A 90 17.90 -1.13 -10.72
CA ASN A 90 18.39 -0.07 -9.85
C ASN A 90 17.39 0.21 -8.72
N SER A 91 17.88 0.76 -7.62
CA SER A 91 17.07 1.20 -6.49
C SER A 91 17.26 2.69 -6.26
N LEU A 92 16.22 3.38 -5.82
CA LEU A 92 16.27 4.78 -5.42
C LEU A 92 16.07 4.88 -3.91
N THR A 93 17.01 5.52 -3.22
CA THR A 93 16.88 5.87 -1.80
C THR A 93 16.88 7.38 -1.62
N ILE A 94 15.89 7.88 -0.89
CA ILE A 94 15.76 9.27 -0.48
C ILE A 94 15.83 9.28 1.05
N GLY A 95 16.79 10.00 1.60
CA GLY A 95 17.10 9.93 3.03
C GLY A 95 17.71 11.20 3.59
N GLY A 96 18.22 11.14 4.82
CA GLY A 96 18.95 12.26 5.43
C GLY A 96 18.14 13.55 5.56
N GLY A 97 16.82 13.44 5.73
CA GLY A 97 15.90 14.58 5.77
C GLY A 97 15.76 15.33 4.44
N LYS A 98 16.17 14.74 3.31
CA LYS A 98 16.04 15.37 1.99
C LYS A 98 14.61 15.33 1.48
N THR A 99 14.28 16.34 0.69
CA THR A 99 13.03 16.39 -0.08
C THR A 99 13.33 16.09 -1.54
N LEU A 100 12.69 15.05 -2.10
CA LEU A 100 12.53 14.91 -3.54
C LEU A 100 11.15 15.46 -3.89
N ALA A 101 11.13 16.61 -4.58
CA ALA A 101 9.88 17.24 -4.98
C ALA A 101 9.81 17.48 -6.48
N SER A 102 8.61 17.45 -7.04
CA SER A 102 8.38 18.00 -8.37
C SER A 102 7.38 19.15 -8.26
N GLY A 103 7.81 20.38 -8.55
CA GLY A 103 6.90 21.53 -8.60
C GLY A 103 5.77 21.40 -9.64
N SER A 104 5.77 20.34 -10.46
CA SER A 104 4.85 20.08 -11.58
C SER A 104 4.16 18.71 -11.54
N ASN A 105 4.08 18.04 -10.39
CA ASN A 105 3.55 16.68 -10.27
C ASN A 105 4.22 15.67 -11.22
N ALA A 106 5.53 15.78 -11.41
CA ALA A 106 6.29 14.84 -12.21
C ALA A 106 6.33 13.46 -11.56
N GLU A 107 6.59 12.43 -12.36
CA GLU A 107 6.52 11.05 -11.93
C GLU A 107 7.89 10.51 -11.51
N VAL A 108 7.91 9.56 -10.58
CA VAL A 108 9.07 8.72 -10.28
C VAL A 108 8.72 7.30 -10.71
N VAL A 109 9.43 6.78 -11.71
CA VAL A 109 9.10 5.51 -12.37
C VAL A 109 10.23 4.53 -12.15
N GLY A 110 9.94 3.36 -11.62
CA GLY A 110 10.86 2.25 -11.49
C GLY A 110 10.96 1.40 -12.76
N GLY A 111 12.01 0.60 -12.84
CA GLY A 111 12.26 -0.28 -13.98
C GLY A 111 11.62 -1.67 -13.85
N GLY A 112 10.66 -1.85 -12.94
CA GLY A 112 9.94 -3.10 -12.70
C GLY A 112 10.61 -4.00 -11.65
N ALA A 113 10.62 -5.31 -11.92
CA ALA A 113 11.20 -6.32 -11.02
C ALA A 113 12.65 -5.99 -10.63
N GLY A 114 13.00 -6.20 -9.36
CA GLY A 114 14.28 -5.85 -8.75
C GLY A 114 14.45 -4.37 -8.40
N THR A 115 13.53 -3.50 -8.82
CA THR A 115 13.65 -2.06 -8.60
C THR A 115 12.98 -1.67 -7.28
N THR A 116 13.70 -0.99 -6.40
CA THR A 116 13.15 -0.55 -5.10
C THR A 116 13.16 0.97 -4.95
N LEU A 117 12.15 1.50 -4.25
CA LEU A 117 12.10 2.88 -3.78
C LEU A 117 12.09 2.87 -2.26
N THR A 118 13.05 3.55 -1.64
CA THR A 118 13.11 3.74 -0.19
C THR A 118 13.09 5.22 0.17
N VAL A 119 12.18 5.63 1.04
CA VAL A 119 12.12 6.98 1.61
C VAL A 119 12.27 6.86 3.13
N ASN A 120 13.32 7.41 3.72
CA ASN A 120 13.64 7.17 5.13
C ASN A 120 14.08 8.42 5.91
N GLY A 121 14.04 8.32 7.25
CA GLY A 121 14.77 9.21 8.14
C GLY A 121 14.38 10.69 8.02
N GLY A 122 13.07 10.98 8.05
CA GLY A 122 12.53 12.32 7.94
C GLY A 122 12.57 12.93 6.55
N ALA A 123 12.96 12.16 5.52
CA ALA A 123 12.89 12.59 4.13
C ALA A 123 11.43 12.84 3.69
N THR A 124 11.27 13.61 2.62
CA THR A 124 9.99 13.89 1.98
C THR A 124 10.01 13.46 0.52
N LEU A 125 8.99 12.72 0.08
CA LEU A 125 8.73 12.47 -1.35
C LEU A 125 7.43 13.18 -1.74
N ASN A 126 7.52 14.24 -2.53
CA ASN A 126 6.39 15.05 -2.99
C ASN A 126 6.35 15.09 -4.53
N VAL A 127 5.68 14.11 -5.12
CA VAL A 127 5.69 13.89 -6.57
C VAL A 127 4.28 13.56 -7.05
N GLY A 128 4.03 13.64 -8.36
CA GLY A 128 2.73 13.27 -8.90
C GLY A 128 2.48 11.78 -8.71
N ASN A 129 3.16 10.97 -9.53
CA ASN A 129 2.95 9.52 -9.53
C ASN A 129 4.22 8.78 -9.16
N VAL A 130 4.07 7.67 -8.43
CA VAL A 130 5.12 6.67 -8.23
C VAL A 130 4.66 5.38 -8.87
N SER A 131 5.45 4.82 -9.79
CA SER A 131 5.03 3.60 -10.49
C SER A 131 6.15 2.63 -10.78
N ASN A 132 5.82 1.36 -11.04
CA ASN A 132 6.74 0.33 -11.55
C ASN A 132 7.96 0.02 -10.66
N PHE A 133 7.84 0.21 -9.35
CA PHE A 133 8.81 -0.31 -8.39
C PHE A 133 8.32 -1.65 -7.86
N GLU A 134 9.15 -2.70 -7.84
CA GLU A 134 8.75 -3.95 -7.17
C GLU A 134 8.42 -3.70 -5.69
N THR A 135 9.27 -2.93 -5.00
CA THR A 135 9.07 -2.61 -3.58
C THR A 135 9.20 -1.11 -3.32
N ILE A 136 8.20 -0.54 -2.64
CA ILE A 136 8.22 0.82 -2.10
C ILE A 136 8.25 0.71 -0.57
N THR A 137 9.23 1.33 0.06
CA THR A 137 9.36 1.38 1.53
C THR A 137 9.44 2.83 1.98
N VAL A 138 8.54 3.22 2.88
CA VAL A 138 8.55 4.53 3.53
C VAL A 138 8.69 4.31 5.03
N ASN A 139 9.77 4.80 5.62
CA ASN A 139 10.10 4.58 7.03
C ASN A 139 10.41 5.90 7.76
N GLY A 140 9.45 6.38 8.55
CA GLY A 140 9.58 7.63 9.31
C GLY A 140 9.77 8.85 8.40
N ALA A 141 9.10 8.87 7.25
CA ALA A 141 9.23 9.89 6.20
C ALA A 141 7.87 10.46 5.82
N ALA A 142 7.86 11.62 5.16
CA ALA A 142 6.66 12.24 4.62
C ALA A 142 6.47 11.89 3.14
N ILE A 143 5.24 11.61 2.73
CA ILE A 143 4.87 11.40 1.32
C ILE A 143 3.66 12.26 0.97
N ASP A 144 3.69 12.88 -0.20
CA ASP A 144 2.54 13.54 -0.81
C ASP A 144 2.48 13.15 -2.28
N LEU A 145 1.58 12.23 -2.59
CA LEU A 145 1.51 11.56 -3.90
C LEU A 145 0.10 11.65 -4.46
N LEU A 146 -0.02 11.89 -5.75
CA LEU A 146 -1.31 11.72 -6.45
C LEU A 146 -1.62 10.24 -6.66
N ASN A 147 -0.64 9.46 -7.13
CA ASN A 147 -0.86 8.04 -7.41
C ASN A 147 0.33 7.16 -7.04
N VAL A 148 0.04 5.94 -6.60
CA VAL A 148 0.99 4.83 -6.50
C VAL A 148 0.44 3.63 -7.27
N SER A 149 1.18 3.10 -8.26
CA SER A 149 0.69 1.99 -9.09
C SER A 149 1.78 1.02 -9.55
N GLY A 150 1.42 -0.24 -9.79
CA GLY A 150 2.35 -1.23 -10.36
C GLY A 150 3.46 -1.65 -9.41
N ALA A 151 3.26 -1.45 -8.11
CA ALA A 151 4.14 -1.98 -7.08
C ALA A 151 3.68 -3.34 -6.58
N THR A 152 4.63 -4.22 -6.26
CA THR A 152 4.33 -5.52 -5.64
C THR A 152 4.19 -5.39 -4.13
N ASN A 153 5.08 -4.63 -3.51
CA ASN A 153 5.09 -4.44 -2.05
C ASN A 153 5.14 -2.96 -1.71
N VAL A 154 4.25 -2.52 -0.82
CA VAL A 154 4.26 -1.16 -0.26
C VAL A 154 4.30 -1.23 1.26
N ASN A 155 5.43 -0.83 1.83
CA ASN A 155 5.68 -0.90 3.27
C ASN A 155 5.71 0.52 3.85
N LEU A 156 4.70 0.87 4.64
CA LEU A 156 4.56 2.19 5.24
C LEU A 156 4.68 2.07 6.76
N THR A 157 5.82 2.51 7.29
CA THR A 157 6.13 2.48 8.73
C THR A 157 6.37 3.88 9.25
N GLY A 158 5.51 4.38 10.14
CA GLY A 158 5.63 5.76 10.65
C GLY A 158 5.62 6.84 9.55
N ALA A 159 5.04 6.53 8.39
CA ALA A 159 4.89 7.46 7.28
C ALA A 159 3.82 8.51 7.61
N THR A 160 4.01 9.74 7.13
CA THR A 160 3.01 10.82 7.24
C THR A 160 2.71 11.41 5.86
N GLY A 161 1.56 12.06 5.72
CA GLY A 161 1.13 12.70 4.48
C GLY A 161 0.08 11.90 3.70
N ASN A 162 -0.14 12.28 2.44
CA ASN A 162 -1.31 11.87 1.66
C ASN A 162 -0.93 11.04 0.43
N VAL A 163 -1.73 10.03 0.12
CA VAL A 163 -1.74 9.42 -1.22
C VAL A 163 -3.17 9.47 -1.75
N ALA A 164 -3.41 10.21 -2.83
CA ALA A 164 -4.77 10.36 -3.33
C ALA A 164 -5.33 9.03 -3.87
N SER A 165 -4.52 8.30 -4.65
CA SER A 165 -4.86 6.97 -5.17
C SER A 165 -3.72 5.97 -5.01
N MET A 166 -4.04 4.73 -4.64
CA MET A 166 -3.07 3.63 -4.64
C MET A 166 -3.71 2.38 -5.25
N THR A 167 -3.02 1.77 -6.21
CA THR A 167 -3.44 0.53 -6.88
C THR A 167 -2.34 -0.51 -6.79
N ILE A 168 -2.65 -1.65 -6.18
CA ILE A 168 -1.75 -2.80 -6.05
C ILE A 168 -2.43 -4.00 -6.71
N ASP A 169 -1.82 -4.50 -7.80
CA ASP A 169 -2.36 -5.58 -8.65
C ASP A 169 -1.92 -6.97 -8.21
N THR A 170 -0.80 -7.05 -7.48
CA THR A 170 -0.30 -8.25 -6.82
C THR A 170 0.53 -7.86 -5.61
N GLY A 171 0.42 -8.61 -4.52
CA GLY A 171 1.37 -8.56 -3.40
C GLY A 171 0.80 -7.96 -2.12
N THR A 172 1.61 -7.21 -1.37
CA THR A 172 1.27 -6.83 0.01
C THR A 172 1.46 -5.35 0.33
N ILE A 173 0.49 -4.77 1.03
CA ILE A 173 0.63 -3.48 1.70
C ILE A 173 0.73 -3.72 3.20
N THR A 174 1.80 -3.23 3.83
CA THR A 174 1.98 -3.32 5.27
C THR A 174 1.96 -1.94 5.90
N PHE A 175 1.07 -1.74 6.87
CA PHE A 175 0.99 -0.54 7.69
C PHE A 175 1.43 -0.86 9.12
N SER A 176 2.41 -0.11 9.63
CA SER A 176 2.91 -0.24 11.00
C SER A 176 3.04 1.13 11.66
N ASN A 177 2.36 1.31 12.81
CA ASN A 177 2.42 2.50 13.66
C ASN A 177 2.20 3.84 12.91
N GLY A 178 1.00 4.06 12.36
CA GLY A 178 0.55 5.32 11.77
C GLY A 178 -0.89 5.24 11.27
N ASN A 179 -1.57 6.39 11.14
CA ASN A 179 -2.88 6.50 10.49
C ASN A 179 -2.67 7.03 9.05
N PRO A 180 -2.52 6.14 8.04
CA PRO A 180 -2.43 6.60 6.67
C PRO A 180 -3.77 7.21 6.21
N THR A 181 -3.73 8.34 5.52
CA THR A 181 -4.91 8.95 4.91
C THR A 181 -4.84 8.82 3.39
N PHE A 182 -5.86 8.18 2.81
CA PHE A 182 -6.00 8.02 1.36
C PHE A 182 -7.35 8.53 0.88
N THR A 183 -7.48 9.05 -0.34
CA THR A 183 -8.82 9.31 -0.91
C THR A 183 -9.41 8.04 -1.50
N SER A 184 -8.59 7.27 -2.22
CA SER A 184 -8.96 5.96 -2.74
C SER A 184 -7.81 4.95 -2.66
N LEU A 185 -8.13 3.69 -2.36
CA LEU A 185 -7.22 2.55 -2.40
C LEU A 185 -7.92 1.40 -3.13
N THR A 186 -7.28 0.80 -4.13
CA THR A 186 -7.77 -0.40 -4.79
C THR A 186 -6.74 -1.51 -4.66
N LEU A 187 -7.17 -2.61 -4.05
CA LEU A 187 -6.44 -3.87 -4.05
C LEU A 187 -7.07 -4.77 -5.10
N SER A 188 -6.25 -5.29 -6.00
CA SER A 188 -6.61 -6.35 -6.93
C SER A 188 -5.65 -7.50 -6.69
N ASN A 189 -6.15 -8.72 -6.43
CA ASN A 189 -5.32 -9.90 -6.14
C ASN A 189 -4.17 -9.63 -5.15
N SER A 190 -4.48 -8.83 -4.12
CA SER A 190 -3.49 -8.27 -3.19
C SER A 190 -4.00 -8.24 -1.77
N SER A 191 -3.08 -8.13 -0.81
CA SER A 191 -3.40 -8.16 0.61
C SER A 191 -2.96 -6.88 1.31
N ALA A 192 -3.81 -6.28 2.14
CA ALA A 192 -3.43 -5.23 3.07
C ALA A 192 -3.42 -5.77 4.51
N ILE A 193 -2.29 -5.59 5.18
CA ILE A 193 -2.05 -6.11 6.53
C ILE A 193 -1.67 -4.96 7.46
N PHE A 194 -2.53 -4.71 8.45
CA PHE A 194 -2.27 -3.82 9.57
C PHE A 194 -1.83 -4.65 10.76
N THR A 195 -0.67 -4.32 11.33
CA THR A 195 -0.08 -5.08 12.44
C THR A 195 -0.31 -4.40 13.79
N GLY A 196 -0.26 -5.17 14.89
CA GLY A 196 -0.52 -4.64 16.23
C GLY A 196 -1.95 -4.12 16.39
N SER A 197 -2.09 -2.93 16.94
CA SER A 197 -3.38 -2.21 17.12
C SER A 197 -3.68 -1.23 15.99
N ALA A 198 -3.08 -1.42 14.81
CA ALA A 198 -3.32 -0.53 13.69
C ALA A 198 -4.70 -0.78 13.05
N GLY A 199 -5.40 0.30 12.76
CA GLY A 199 -6.63 0.34 11.99
C GLY A 199 -6.50 1.31 10.81
N PHE A 200 -7.59 1.52 10.11
CA PHE A 200 -7.68 2.55 9.07
C PHE A 200 -8.69 3.62 9.49
N THR A 201 -8.34 4.88 9.28
CA THR A 201 -9.21 6.02 9.55
C THR A 201 -9.03 7.04 8.44
N SER A 202 -10.13 7.61 7.95
CA SER A 202 -10.06 8.66 6.93
C SER A 202 -10.15 10.07 7.51
N SER A 203 -10.09 11.06 6.62
CA SER A 203 -10.37 12.45 6.97
C SER A 203 -11.85 12.64 7.24
N GLU A 204 -12.18 13.43 8.27
CA GLU A 204 -13.56 13.80 8.58
C GLU A 204 -14.25 14.60 7.46
N LEU A 205 -13.49 15.15 6.50
CA LEU A 205 -14.01 16.03 5.44
C LEU A 205 -14.31 15.31 4.13
N PHE A 206 -13.63 14.20 3.84
CA PHE A 206 -13.71 13.50 2.55
C PHE A 206 -13.68 11.99 2.77
N PRO A 207 -14.60 11.23 2.16
CA PRO A 207 -14.63 9.78 2.34
C PRO A 207 -13.42 9.10 1.72
N SER A 208 -12.81 8.15 2.43
CA SER A 208 -11.90 7.18 1.82
C SER A 208 -12.71 6.05 1.19
N GLN A 209 -12.40 5.72 -0.05
CA GLN A 209 -12.96 4.54 -0.72
C GLN A 209 -11.89 3.46 -0.87
N ILE A 210 -12.12 2.30 -0.28
CA ILE A 210 -11.24 1.13 -0.38
C ILE A 210 -11.97 0.05 -1.17
N SER A 211 -11.38 -0.44 -2.26
CA SER A 211 -11.94 -1.53 -3.07
C SER A 211 -11.05 -2.76 -3.01
N LEU A 212 -11.62 -3.91 -2.66
CA LEU A 212 -10.98 -5.22 -2.65
C LEU A 212 -11.56 -6.05 -3.80
N THR A 213 -10.71 -6.39 -4.77
CA THR A 213 -11.10 -7.07 -6.00
C THR A 213 -10.20 -8.26 -6.31
N ASN A 214 -10.66 -9.20 -7.13
CA ASN A 214 -9.88 -10.29 -7.70
C ASN A 214 -9.13 -11.14 -6.65
N GLY A 215 -9.79 -11.55 -5.58
CA GLY A 215 -9.19 -12.38 -4.52
C GLY A 215 -8.36 -11.60 -3.50
N SER A 216 -8.64 -10.31 -3.33
CA SER A 216 -7.92 -9.47 -2.37
C SER A 216 -8.30 -9.76 -0.93
N SER A 217 -7.40 -9.45 0.00
CA SER A 217 -7.68 -9.56 1.44
C SER A 217 -7.34 -8.29 2.20
N TRP A 218 -8.12 -7.99 3.22
CA TRP A 218 -7.88 -6.87 4.13
C TRP A 218 -7.87 -7.33 5.57
N LEU A 219 -6.91 -6.86 6.35
CA LEU A 219 -6.71 -7.26 7.73
C LEU A 219 -6.41 -6.05 8.62
N SER A 220 -7.37 -5.59 9.43
CA SER A 220 -7.15 -4.45 10.35
C SER A 220 -7.80 -4.60 11.71
N GLN A 221 -7.42 -3.76 12.68
CA GLN A 221 -8.13 -3.70 13.95
C GLN A 221 -9.51 -3.07 13.79
N PHE A 222 -9.58 -1.93 13.12
CA PHE A 222 -10.81 -1.21 12.87
C PHE A 222 -10.74 -0.51 11.51
N VAL A 223 -11.89 -0.06 11.05
CA VAL A 223 -12.08 0.96 10.01
C VAL A 223 -12.96 2.05 10.62
N SER A 224 -12.63 3.32 10.41
CA SER A 224 -13.37 4.42 11.04
C SER A 224 -13.40 5.69 10.20
N ASN A 225 -14.24 6.65 10.64
CA ASN A 225 -14.36 7.99 10.11
C ASN A 225 -14.51 8.02 8.59
N ASN A 226 -15.74 7.93 8.06
CA ASN A 226 -16.02 8.14 6.63
C ASN A 226 -15.29 7.15 5.69
N THR A 227 -14.97 5.94 6.17
CA THR A 227 -14.32 4.90 5.35
C THR A 227 -15.37 4.01 4.71
N ILE A 228 -15.34 3.88 3.40
CA ILE A 228 -16.23 2.99 2.63
C ILE A 228 -15.39 1.88 2.03
N LEU A 229 -15.67 0.63 2.41
CA LEU A 229 -15.05 -0.55 1.83
C LEU A 229 -16.00 -1.23 0.85
N PHE A 230 -15.49 -1.60 -0.31
CA PHE A 230 -16.16 -2.41 -1.32
C PHE A 230 -15.40 -3.72 -1.45
N VAL A 231 -16.09 -4.85 -1.23
CA VAL A 231 -15.48 -6.18 -1.23
C VAL A 231 -16.16 -7.03 -2.29
N ASP A 232 -15.41 -7.46 -3.30
CA ASP A 232 -15.96 -8.31 -4.36
C ASP A 232 -16.20 -9.75 -3.90
N GLY A 233 -16.91 -10.52 -4.72
CA GLY A 233 -17.34 -11.89 -4.41
C GLY A 233 -16.21 -12.90 -4.19
N SER A 234 -14.97 -12.54 -4.49
CA SER A 234 -13.78 -13.37 -4.32
C SER A 234 -12.88 -12.90 -3.18
N SER A 235 -13.16 -11.73 -2.61
CA SER A 235 -12.30 -11.03 -1.66
C SER A 235 -12.80 -11.16 -0.22
N SER A 236 -11.94 -10.86 0.73
CA SER A 236 -12.23 -10.97 2.15
C SER A 236 -11.72 -9.79 2.98
N ILE A 237 -12.40 -9.53 4.09
CA ILE A 237 -11.98 -8.60 5.12
C ILE A 237 -12.05 -9.26 6.49
N GLU A 238 -10.98 -9.18 7.28
CA GLU A 238 -10.93 -9.55 8.69
C GLU A 238 -10.70 -8.30 9.55
N LEU A 239 -11.64 -8.08 10.48
CA LEU A 239 -11.56 -7.02 11.48
C LEU A 239 -11.33 -7.62 12.88
N LYS A 240 -10.28 -7.15 13.55
CA LYS A 240 -9.73 -7.77 14.77
C LYS A 240 -10.03 -7.01 16.06
N GLY A 241 -10.57 -5.80 15.95
CA GLY A 241 -10.84 -4.93 17.08
C GLY A 241 -11.89 -5.55 18.00
N SER A 242 -11.65 -5.40 19.30
CA SER A 242 -12.69 -5.62 20.29
C SER A 242 -13.52 -4.35 20.43
N GLY A 243 -14.85 -4.44 20.34
CA GLY A 243 -15.76 -3.33 20.61
C GLY A 243 -16.53 -2.89 19.36
N ASP A 244 -15.97 -1.93 18.62
CA ASP A 244 -16.60 -1.38 17.41
C ASP A 244 -15.59 -1.30 16.24
N PRO A 245 -15.35 -2.42 15.53
CA PRO A 245 -14.40 -2.51 14.44
C PRO A 245 -14.83 -1.74 13.19
N ILE A 246 -16.11 -1.44 12.98
CA ILE A 246 -16.59 -0.53 11.93
C ILE A 246 -17.09 0.73 12.64
N ASN A 247 -16.14 1.57 13.07
CA ASN A 247 -16.45 2.69 13.93
C ASN A 247 -17.06 3.86 13.15
N SER A 248 -18.36 4.03 13.33
CA SER A 248 -19.19 5.08 12.71
C SER A 248 -19.58 6.22 13.67
N GLN A 249 -18.87 6.38 14.79
CA GLN A 249 -19.26 7.30 15.86
C GLN A 249 -19.21 8.79 15.44
N THR A 250 -18.19 9.20 14.69
CA THR A 250 -18.04 10.59 14.22
C THR A 250 -18.64 10.78 12.83
N ASN A 251 -18.28 9.89 11.90
CA ASN A 251 -18.73 9.88 10.53
C ASN A 251 -18.93 8.43 10.09
N GLN A 252 -19.99 8.18 9.31
CA GLN A 252 -20.37 6.82 8.92
C GLN A 252 -19.28 6.12 8.12
N SER A 253 -18.81 4.98 8.62
CA SER A 253 -18.02 4.02 7.87
C SER A 253 -18.92 2.89 7.40
N SER A 254 -18.56 2.21 6.31
CA SER A 254 -19.36 1.08 5.83
C SER A 254 -18.53 0.02 5.13
N VAL A 255 -19.03 -1.22 5.18
CA VAL A 255 -18.52 -2.38 4.45
C VAL A 255 -19.62 -2.85 3.50
N ASN A 256 -19.36 -2.71 2.20
CA ASN A 256 -20.23 -3.14 1.12
C ASN A 256 -19.72 -4.45 0.54
N LEU A 257 -20.45 -5.52 0.79
CA LEU A 257 -20.14 -6.87 0.36
C LEU A 257 -20.90 -7.21 -0.94
N ALA A 258 -20.19 -7.60 -1.97
CA ALA A 258 -20.79 -8.29 -3.11
C ALA A 258 -21.12 -9.74 -2.75
N SER A 259 -22.05 -10.37 -3.46
CA SER A 259 -22.31 -11.81 -3.34
C SER A 259 -21.02 -12.64 -3.39
N GLY A 260 -20.77 -13.47 -2.38
CA GLY A 260 -19.57 -14.30 -2.23
C GLY A 260 -18.47 -13.68 -1.36
N ALA A 261 -18.51 -12.36 -1.13
CA ALA A 261 -17.52 -11.66 -0.31
C ALA A 261 -17.57 -12.15 1.13
N GLN A 262 -16.41 -12.16 1.80
CA GLN A 262 -16.28 -12.62 3.18
C GLN A 262 -15.98 -11.46 4.14
N LEU A 263 -16.74 -11.38 5.22
CA LEU A 263 -16.49 -10.54 6.38
C LEU A 263 -16.19 -11.44 7.58
N ILE A 264 -15.02 -11.25 8.19
CA ILE A 264 -14.49 -12.09 9.25
C ILE A 264 -14.29 -11.23 10.50
N PHE A 265 -14.78 -11.73 11.63
CA PHE A 265 -14.53 -11.17 12.96
C PHE A 265 -13.78 -12.16 13.83
N ARG A 266 -13.17 -11.68 14.92
CA ARG A 266 -12.47 -12.53 15.89
C ARG A 266 -13.31 -12.98 17.08
N ASN A 267 -14.51 -12.45 17.21
CA ASN A 267 -15.45 -12.78 18.28
C ASN A 267 -16.83 -13.08 17.68
N THR A 268 -17.53 -14.07 18.23
CA THR A 268 -18.83 -14.54 17.74
C THR A 268 -19.95 -13.53 17.93
N ASN A 269 -19.80 -12.60 18.88
CA ASN A 269 -20.81 -11.58 19.16
C ASN A 269 -20.62 -10.31 18.31
N GLU A 270 -19.48 -10.19 17.63
CA GLU A 270 -19.09 -8.94 16.98
C GLU A 270 -20.10 -8.52 15.91
N LEU A 271 -20.58 -9.47 15.10
CA LEU A 271 -21.62 -9.14 14.11
C LEU A 271 -22.88 -8.60 14.78
N ASP A 272 -23.35 -9.24 15.85
CA ASP A 272 -24.57 -8.80 16.53
C ASP A 272 -24.39 -7.43 17.18
N ASP A 273 -23.20 -7.13 17.72
CA ASP A 273 -22.87 -5.81 18.26
C ASP A 273 -22.91 -4.74 17.14
N GLN A 274 -22.35 -5.04 15.96
CA GLN A 274 -22.40 -4.17 14.77
C GLN A 274 -23.82 -3.96 14.22
N LEU A 275 -24.73 -4.91 14.41
CA LEU A 275 -26.11 -4.82 13.94
C LEU A 275 -27.06 -4.14 14.94
N ASN A 276 -26.72 -4.17 16.23
CA ASN A 276 -27.53 -3.63 17.32
C ASN A 276 -27.13 -2.20 17.74
N ASP A 277 -26.01 -1.67 17.23
CA ASP A 277 -25.66 -0.28 17.49
C ASP A 277 -26.66 0.69 16.83
N SER A 278 -27.01 1.70 17.62
CA SER A 278 -28.28 2.43 17.67
C SER A 278 -28.60 3.38 16.50
N GLY A 279 -28.08 3.15 15.29
CA GLY A 279 -28.51 3.97 14.15
C GLY A 279 -27.90 3.65 12.79
N THR A 280 -26.69 3.10 12.73
CA THR A 280 -25.96 2.93 11.47
C THR A 280 -25.37 1.53 11.41
N GLY A 281 -26.19 0.48 11.30
CA GLY A 281 -25.72 -0.76 10.69
C GLY A 281 -24.87 -0.47 9.45
N ASP A 282 -23.59 -0.80 9.56
CA ASP A 282 -22.55 -0.36 8.64
C ASP A 282 -22.19 -1.42 7.61
N ILE A 283 -22.89 -2.56 7.63
CA ILE A 283 -22.68 -3.66 6.72
C ILE A 283 -23.81 -3.67 5.70
N TRP A 284 -23.43 -3.76 4.43
CA TRP A 284 -24.33 -3.83 3.29
C TRP A 284 -23.99 -5.05 2.44
N VAL A 285 -25.00 -5.72 1.91
CA VAL A 285 -24.85 -6.83 0.95
C VAL A 285 -25.60 -6.43 -0.32
N ASN A 286 -24.88 -6.29 -1.44
CA ASN A 286 -25.44 -5.88 -2.73
C ASN A 286 -26.34 -4.62 -2.67
N GLY A 287 -26.01 -3.66 -1.80
CA GLY A 287 -26.79 -2.43 -1.61
C GLY A 287 -27.97 -2.55 -0.65
N VAL A 288 -28.18 -3.71 -0.02
CA VAL A 288 -29.15 -3.90 1.06
C VAL A 288 -28.45 -3.89 2.41
N ARG A 289 -28.91 -3.04 3.31
CA ARG A 289 -28.37 -2.95 4.67
C ARG A 289 -28.66 -4.22 5.46
N VAL A 290 -27.62 -4.75 6.11
CA VAL A 290 -27.76 -5.87 7.04
C VAL A 290 -28.29 -5.35 8.38
N THR A 291 -29.23 -6.08 8.95
CA THR A 291 -29.93 -5.80 10.21
C THR A 291 -30.13 -7.11 10.96
N ALA A 292 -30.45 -7.02 12.26
CA ALA A 292 -30.81 -8.21 13.05
C ALA A 292 -31.99 -9.01 12.46
N LEU A 293 -32.87 -8.36 11.67
CA LEU A 293 -34.06 -9.01 11.08
C LEU A 293 -33.78 -9.74 9.77
N ASN A 294 -32.76 -9.34 9.02
CA ASN A 294 -32.48 -9.88 7.69
C ASN A 294 -31.10 -10.55 7.56
N LYS A 295 -30.26 -10.55 8.61
CA LYS A 295 -28.90 -11.13 8.57
C LYS A 295 -28.86 -12.55 8.02
N ASP A 296 -29.79 -13.42 8.45
CA ASP A 296 -29.82 -14.83 8.03
C ASP A 296 -30.24 -15.01 6.56
N THR A 297 -30.77 -13.96 5.92
CA THR A 297 -31.12 -13.97 4.49
C THR A 297 -30.04 -13.38 3.60
N LEU A 298 -29.12 -12.60 4.16
CA LEU A 298 -28.06 -11.88 3.45
C LEU A 298 -26.67 -12.46 3.71
N LEU A 299 -26.48 -13.14 4.83
CA LEU A 299 -25.21 -13.70 5.28
C LEU A 299 -25.39 -15.18 5.64
N SER A 300 -24.46 -16.02 5.18
CA SER A 300 -24.27 -17.37 5.69
C SER A 300 -23.04 -17.41 6.59
N THR A 301 -23.09 -18.19 7.66
CA THR A 301 -21.92 -18.39 8.54
C THR A 301 -21.52 -19.86 8.60
N ALA A 302 -20.21 -20.11 8.61
CA ALA A 302 -19.64 -21.46 8.74
C ALA A 302 -19.22 -21.79 10.18
N ASP A 303 -18.73 -20.80 10.91
CA ASP A 303 -18.03 -20.95 12.20
C ASP A 303 -18.36 -19.83 13.21
N ASN A 304 -19.41 -19.04 12.95
CA ASN A 304 -19.81 -17.84 13.71
C ASN A 304 -18.76 -16.70 13.72
N LEU A 305 -17.71 -16.81 12.90
CA LEU A 305 -16.66 -15.79 12.75
C LEU A 305 -16.58 -15.29 11.31
N THR A 306 -16.80 -16.19 10.35
CA THR A 306 -16.78 -15.96 8.92
C THR A 306 -18.21 -15.83 8.40
N TYR A 307 -18.53 -14.66 7.86
CA TYR A 307 -19.81 -14.33 7.26
C TYR A 307 -19.62 -14.15 5.76
N THR A 308 -20.29 -14.98 4.96
CA THR A 308 -20.25 -14.91 3.50
C THR A 308 -21.54 -14.29 2.99
N ALA A 309 -21.42 -13.24 2.17
CA ALA A 309 -22.55 -12.60 1.53
C ALA A 309 -23.26 -13.56 0.57
N ILE A 310 -24.55 -13.80 0.82
CA ILE A 310 -25.38 -14.67 -0.01
C ILE A 310 -25.98 -13.82 -1.14
N PRO A 311 -25.99 -14.31 -2.40
CA PRO A 311 -26.75 -13.66 -3.45
C PRO A 311 -28.23 -13.61 -3.10
N GLU A 312 -28.87 -12.47 -3.38
CA GLU A 312 -30.32 -12.39 -3.27
C GLU A 312 -30.96 -13.46 -4.16
N PRO A 313 -32.01 -14.16 -3.71
CA PRO A 313 -32.76 -15.04 -4.58
C PRO A 313 -33.30 -14.22 -5.74
N SER A 314 -32.77 -14.46 -6.93
CA SER A 314 -33.12 -13.68 -8.12
C SER A 314 -34.62 -13.70 -8.32
N SER A 315 -35.25 -12.56 -8.65
CA SER A 315 -36.70 -12.50 -8.86
C SER A 315 -37.17 -13.50 -9.93
N THR A 316 -36.28 -13.91 -10.85
CA THR A 316 -36.53 -14.96 -11.84
C THR A 316 -36.65 -16.35 -11.25
N SER A 317 -35.85 -16.70 -10.23
CA SER A 317 -35.99 -17.96 -9.49
C SER A 317 -37.32 -18.01 -8.72
N LEU A 318 -37.74 -16.88 -8.13
CA LEU A 318 -39.01 -16.75 -7.43
C LEU A 318 -40.21 -16.82 -8.41
N LEU A 319 -40.11 -16.15 -9.56
CA LEU A 319 -41.10 -16.24 -10.64
C LEU A 319 -41.18 -17.64 -11.23
N GLY A 320 -40.04 -18.33 -11.38
CA GLY A 320 -39.97 -19.72 -11.82
C GLY A 320 -40.69 -20.65 -10.85
N LEU A 321 -40.46 -20.51 -9.54
CA LEU A 321 -41.15 -21.27 -8.50
C LEU A 321 -42.65 -20.95 -8.44
N ALA A 322 -43.04 -19.68 -8.56
CA ALA A 322 -44.44 -19.28 -8.63
C ALA A 322 -45.15 -19.84 -9.87
N GLY A 323 -44.46 -19.82 -11.03
CA GLY A 323 -44.93 -20.45 -12.25
C GLY A 323 -45.11 -21.95 -12.12
N LEU A 324 -44.15 -22.63 -11.47
CA LEU A 324 -44.22 -24.07 -11.20
C LEU A 324 -45.39 -24.42 -10.25
N ALA A 325 -45.59 -23.61 -9.21
CA ALA A 325 -46.72 -23.75 -8.28
C ALA A 325 -48.07 -23.57 -8.99
N LEU A 326 -48.17 -22.63 -9.93
CA LEU A 326 -49.36 -22.43 -10.77
C LEU A 326 -49.61 -23.63 -11.71
N ILE A 327 -48.57 -24.19 -12.33
CA ILE A 327 -48.69 -25.38 -13.18
C ILE A 327 -49.15 -26.59 -12.36
N LEU A 328 -48.59 -26.79 -11.17
CA LEU A 328 -48.96 -27.89 -10.27
C LEU A 328 -50.40 -27.74 -9.73
N ARG A 329 -50.86 -26.50 -9.49
CA ARG A 329 -52.26 -26.23 -9.10
C ARG A 329 -53.27 -26.57 -10.20
N ARG A 330 -52.89 -26.43 -11.48
CA ARG A 330 -53.78 -26.74 -12.62
C ARG A 330 -53.92 -28.25 -12.88
N ARG A 331 -53.08 -29.08 -12.27
CA ARG A 331 -53.07 -30.55 -12.44
C ARG A 331 -53.79 -31.31 -11.33
N LYS A 332 -54.38 -30.63 -10.35
CA LYS A 332 -55.34 -31.19 -9.38
C LYS A 332 -56.75 -30.84 -9.80
#